data_AF-A0A7C7IY16-F1
#
_entry.id   AF-A0A7C7IY16-F1
#
_cell.length_a   1.000
_cell.length_b   1.000
_cell.length_c   1.000
_cell.angle_alpha   90.00
_cell.angle_beta   90.00
_cell.angle_gamma   90.00
#
_symmetry.space_group_name_H-M   'P 1'
#
loop_
_entity.id
_entity.type
_entity.pdbx_description
1 polymer ?
#
loop_
_entity_poly.entity_id
_entity_poly.type
_entity_poly.pdbx_seq_one_letter_code
_entity_poly.pdbx_strand_id
1 'polypeptide(L)'
;MIIETGANGFNLLIPLLSFSVNVTFQAFLFRSRSCGLLKSEYIGFTLGLVLLLSLQISLHPMLLELTLDALAIVIVNLLIFCGLSYCYFHFINLCTTARRIRLVRDLFASPDGLTLDQILENYNAQDMLSKRIQRLLNSGQIVEQNGRYFVSKHLVLFAAWLMAILKFIFLGKGSEYD
;
A
#
# COMPACT_ATOMS: atom_id res chain seq x y z
N MET A 1 28.98 -6.06 -37.15
CA MET A 1 27.60 -5.80 -36.71
C MET A 1 27.71 -5.35 -35.27
N ILE A 2 27.53 -4.05 -35.04
CA ILE A 2 27.96 -3.37 -33.82
C ILE A 2 27.18 -3.92 -32.63
N ILE A 3 27.96 -4.27 -31.62
CA ILE A 3 27.56 -4.64 -30.27
C ILE A 3 26.89 -3.42 -29.63
N GLU A 4 25.59 -3.49 -29.38
CA GLU A 4 24.92 -2.67 -28.35
C GLU A 4 24.04 -3.58 -27.48
N THR A 5 24.67 -4.59 -26.88
CA THR A 5 24.13 -5.38 -25.76
C THR A 5 24.40 -4.71 -24.41
N GLY A 6 24.51 -3.38 -24.38
CA GLY A 6 24.66 -2.61 -23.14
C GLY A 6 23.30 -2.09 -22.72
N ALA A 7 22.90 -2.32 -21.48
CA ALA A 7 21.72 -1.69 -20.89
C ALA A 7 21.67 -0.19 -21.23
N ASN A 8 20.86 0.18 -22.23
CA ASN A 8 20.60 1.58 -22.52
C ASN A 8 20.13 2.21 -21.21
N GLY A 9 20.74 3.32 -20.77
CA GLY A 9 20.39 3.96 -19.48
C GLY A 9 18.88 4.25 -19.36
N PHE A 10 18.20 4.35 -20.50
CA PHE A 10 16.75 4.38 -20.61
C PHE A 10 16.02 3.19 -19.95
N ASN A 11 16.57 1.97 -19.99
CA ASN A 11 15.98 0.80 -19.33
C ASN A 11 15.86 0.97 -17.81
N LEU A 12 16.81 1.69 -17.19
CA LEU A 12 16.77 1.99 -15.76
C LEU A 12 15.70 3.03 -15.41
N LEU A 13 15.28 3.85 -16.38
CA LEU A 13 14.23 4.85 -16.20
C LEU A 13 12.83 4.25 -16.32
N ILE A 14 12.66 3.10 -16.98
CA ILE A 14 11.36 2.44 -17.17
C ILE A 14 10.62 2.22 -15.84
N PRO A 15 11.20 1.56 -14.81
CA PRO A 15 10.48 1.36 -13.55
C PRO A 15 10.14 2.68 -12.86
N LEU A 16 10.95 3.73 -13.02
CA LEU A 16 10.69 5.06 -12.45
C LEU A 16 9.52 5.76 -13.15
N LEU A 17 9.45 5.69 -14.47
CA LEU A 17 8.34 6.23 -15.27
C LEU A 17 7.04 5.50 -14.94
N SER A 18 7.06 4.17 -14.92
CA SER A 18 5.93 3.34 -14.53
C SER A 18 5.46 3.62 -13.10
N PHE A 19 6.40 3.80 -12.17
CA PHE A 19 6.08 4.21 -10.80
C PHE A 19 5.47 5.61 -10.73
N SER A 20 5.97 6.56 -11.53
CA SER A 20 5.40 7.91 -11.61
C SER A 20 3.95 7.88 -12.11
N VAL A 21 3.65 7.02 -13.09
CA VAL A 21 2.28 6.79 -13.56
C VAL A 21 1.41 6.17 -12.47
N ASN A 22 1.93 5.18 -11.73
CA ASN A 22 1.22 4.61 -10.59
C ASN A 22 0.80 5.71 -9.58
N VAL A 23 1.77 6.50 -9.10
CA VAL A 23 1.54 7.56 -8.12
C VAL A 23 0.56 8.63 -8.64
N THR A 24 0.77 9.12 -9.86
CA THR A 24 -0.03 10.22 -10.43
C THR A 24 -1.48 9.81 -10.66
N PHE A 25 -1.73 8.63 -11.25
CA PHE A 25 -3.09 8.14 -11.48
C PHE A 25 -3.79 7.77 -10.18
N GLN A 26 -3.09 7.13 -9.24
CA GLN A 26 -3.64 6.84 -7.93
C GLN A 26 -4.08 8.14 -7.23
N ALA A 27 -3.20 9.14 -7.17
CA ALA A 27 -3.50 10.42 -6.54
C ALA A 27 -4.65 11.15 -7.25
N PHE A 28 -4.67 11.16 -8.58
CA PHE A 28 -5.74 11.77 -9.37
C PHE A 28 -7.10 11.11 -9.09
N LEU A 29 -7.17 9.77 -9.12
CA LEU A 29 -8.42 9.03 -8.90
C LEU A 29 -8.96 9.23 -7.47
N PHE A 30 -8.06 9.23 -6.49
CA PHE A 30 -8.43 9.46 -5.10
C PHE A 30 -8.93 10.90 -4.87
N ARG A 31 -8.23 11.91 -5.43
CA ARG A 31 -8.61 13.32 -5.29
C ARG A 31 -9.89 13.69 -6.04
N SER A 32 -10.14 13.04 -7.18
CA SER A 32 -11.39 13.17 -7.94
C SER A 32 -12.58 12.49 -7.26
N ARG A 33 -12.39 11.89 -6.07
CA ARG A 33 -13.39 11.13 -5.29
C ARG A 33 -14.06 10.00 -6.09
N SER A 34 -13.40 9.52 -7.15
CA SER A 34 -13.95 8.50 -8.04
C SER A 34 -13.91 7.11 -7.42
N CYS A 35 -12.97 6.86 -6.51
CA CYS A 35 -12.86 5.60 -5.78
C CYS A 35 -12.20 5.76 -4.41
N GLY A 36 -12.42 4.79 -3.52
CA GLY A 36 -11.76 4.72 -2.22
C GLY A 36 -10.25 4.45 -2.35
N LEU A 37 -9.49 4.76 -1.30
CA LEU A 37 -8.03 4.73 -1.29
C LEU A 37 -7.43 3.43 -1.82
N LEU A 38 -7.82 2.28 -1.25
CA LEU A 38 -7.33 0.97 -1.67
C LEU A 38 -7.64 0.66 -3.14
N LYS A 39 -8.82 1.05 -3.62
CA LYS A 39 -9.22 0.84 -5.02
C LYS A 39 -8.40 1.75 -5.96
N SER A 40 -8.18 3.01 -5.59
CA SER A 40 -7.34 3.93 -6.38
C SER A 40 -5.90 3.43 -6.50
N GLU A 41 -5.41 2.80 -5.44
CA GLU A 41 -4.05 2.26 -5.34
C GLU A 41 -3.85 1.04 -6.21
N TYR A 42 -4.79 0.08 -6.18
CA TYR A 42 -4.74 -1.05 -7.12
C TYR A 42 -4.82 -0.59 -8.57
N ILE A 43 -5.67 0.38 -8.89
CA ILE A 43 -5.77 0.91 -10.26
C ILE A 43 -4.45 1.57 -10.68
N GLY A 44 -3.87 2.44 -9.85
CA GLY A 44 -2.58 3.06 -10.12
C GLY A 44 -1.47 2.04 -10.33
N PHE A 45 -1.37 1.03 -9.44
CA PHE A 45 -0.39 -0.05 -9.56
C PHE A 45 -0.56 -0.81 -10.88
N THR A 46 -1.80 -1.20 -11.23
CA THR A 46 -2.07 -1.92 -12.47
C THR A 46 -1.70 -1.08 -13.70
N LEU A 47 -2.02 0.22 -13.72
CA LEU A 47 -1.65 1.10 -14.84
C LEU A 47 -0.12 1.24 -14.97
N GLY A 48 0.59 1.42 -13.87
CA GLY A 48 2.05 1.44 -13.86
C GLY A 48 2.67 0.12 -14.35
N LEU A 49 2.12 -1.02 -13.91
CA LEU A 49 2.57 -2.34 -14.33
C LEU A 49 2.34 -2.57 -15.83
N VAL A 50 1.16 -2.21 -16.35
CA VAL A 50 0.86 -2.29 -17.78
C VAL A 50 1.87 -1.44 -18.57
N LEU A 51 2.12 -0.20 -18.15
CA LEU A 51 3.10 0.65 -18.82
C LEU A 51 4.51 0.05 -18.79
N LEU A 52 4.93 -0.54 -17.65
CA LEU A 52 6.24 -1.19 -17.52
C LEU A 52 6.38 -2.31 -18.55
N LEU A 53 5.39 -3.21 -18.61
CA LEU A 53 5.41 -4.35 -19.53
C LEU A 53 5.36 -3.90 -20.99
N SER A 54 4.52 -2.90 -21.31
CA SER A 54 4.42 -2.36 -22.66
C SER A 54 5.73 -1.72 -23.14
N LEU A 55 6.43 -0.97 -22.27
CA LEU A 55 7.72 -0.37 -22.62
C LEU A 55 8.83 -1.42 -22.78
N GLN A 56 8.86 -2.44 -21.92
CA GLN A 56 9.82 -3.54 -22.03
C GLN A 56 9.65 -4.32 -23.34
N ILE A 57 8.41 -4.65 -23.70
CA ILE A 57 8.09 -5.34 -24.96
C ILE A 57 8.45 -4.48 -26.17
N SER A 58 8.18 -3.17 -26.12
CA SER A 58 8.43 -2.26 -27.25
C SER A 58 9.91 -2.01 -27.51
N LEU A 59 10.73 -1.94 -26.46
CA LEU A 59 12.17 -1.70 -26.56
C LEU A 59 12.96 -2.97 -26.86
N HIS A 60 12.44 -4.11 -26.42
CA HIS A 60 13.02 -5.43 -26.69
C HIS A 60 11.96 -6.26 -27.43
N PRO A 61 11.68 -6.00 -28.72
CA PRO A 61 10.78 -6.88 -29.48
C PRO A 61 11.35 -8.32 -29.57
N MET A 62 12.67 -8.46 -29.42
CA MET A 62 13.38 -9.74 -29.27
C MET A 62 13.16 -10.42 -27.89
N LEU A 63 12.39 -9.81 -26.96
CA LEU A 63 11.93 -10.49 -25.73
C LEU A 63 11.07 -11.72 -26.06
N LEU A 64 10.44 -11.76 -27.23
CA LEU A 64 9.77 -12.93 -27.80
C LEU A 64 10.74 -14.10 -28.09
N GLU A 65 12.02 -13.81 -28.32
CA GLU A 65 13.07 -14.82 -28.51
C GLU A 65 13.68 -15.30 -27.17
N LEU A 66 13.17 -14.80 -26.04
CA LEU A 66 13.42 -15.28 -24.67
C LEU A 66 14.92 -15.45 -24.30
N THR A 67 15.77 -14.49 -24.68
CA THR A 67 17.17 -14.51 -24.27
C THR A 67 17.32 -14.30 -22.76
N LEU A 68 18.32 -14.93 -22.14
CA LEU A 68 18.54 -14.85 -20.68
C LEU A 68 18.78 -13.40 -20.20
N ASP A 69 19.49 -12.59 -21.00
CA ASP A 69 19.78 -11.20 -20.66
C ASP A 69 18.51 -10.33 -20.66
N ALA A 70 17.64 -10.53 -21.65
CA ALA A 70 16.37 -9.82 -21.74
C ALA A 70 15.43 -10.19 -20.58
N LEU A 71 15.38 -11.48 -20.23
CA LEU A 71 14.61 -11.95 -19.08
C LEU A 71 15.14 -11.35 -17.77
N ALA A 72 16.47 -11.30 -17.59
CA ALA A 72 17.09 -10.71 -16.40
C ALA A 72 16.72 -9.22 -16.26
N ILE A 73 16.78 -8.45 -17.36
CA ILE A 73 16.42 -7.02 -17.36
C ILE A 73 14.95 -6.82 -16.96
N VAL A 74 14.03 -7.62 -17.50
CA VAL A 74 12.61 -7.54 -17.16
C VAL A 74 12.37 -7.88 -15.69
N ILE A 75 12.98 -8.95 -15.19
CA ILE A 75 12.83 -9.37 -13.79
C ILE A 75 13.35 -8.27 -12.86
N VAL A 76 14.55 -7.72 -13.12
CA VAL A 76 15.12 -6.66 -12.29
C VAL A 76 14.23 -5.42 -12.29
N ASN A 77 13.76 -4.97 -13.46
CA ASN A 77 12.89 -3.80 -13.53
C ASN A 77 11.52 -4.03 -12.87
N LEU A 78 10.97 -5.24 -12.97
CA LEU A 78 9.76 -5.62 -12.27
C LEU A 78 9.97 -5.58 -10.74
N LEU A 79 11.09 -6.12 -10.25
CA LEU A 79 11.43 -6.08 -8.83
C LEU A 79 11.60 -4.64 -8.32
N ILE A 80 12.26 -3.77 -9.08
CA ILE A 80 12.42 -2.34 -8.73
C ILE A 80 11.05 -1.67 -8.66
N PHE A 81 10.20 -1.83 -9.69
CA PHE A 81 8.86 -1.24 -9.70
C PHE A 81 7.98 -1.77 -8.55
N CYS A 82 8.00 -3.07 -8.29
CA CYS A 82 7.27 -3.68 -7.19
C CYS A 82 7.78 -3.17 -5.84
N GLY A 83 9.10 -3.06 -5.66
CA GLY A 83 9.71 -2.52 -4.44
C GLY A 83 9.30 -1.06 -4.19
N LEU A 84 9.37 -0.20 -5.21
CA LEU A 84 8.93 1.19 -5.12
C LEU A 84 7.43 1.29 -4.81
N SER A 85 6.60 0.51 -5.50
CA SER A 85 5.16 0.49 -5.29
C SER A 85 4.77 -0.04 -3.91
N TYR A 86 5.50 -1.04 -3.40
CA TYR A 86 5.33 -1.56 -2.04
C TYR A 86 5.68 -0.51 -0.98
N CYS A 87 6.80 0.19 -1.13
CA CYS A 87 7.17 1.31 -0.26
C CYS A 87 6.11 2.42 -0.29
N TYR A 88 5.60 2.76 -1.47
CA TYR A 88 4.53 3.74 -1.63
C TYR A 88 3.22 3.30 -0.95
N PHE A 89 2.84 2.03 -1.09
CA PHE A 89 1.67 1.46 -0.44
C PHE A 89 1.75 1.58 1.08
N HIS A 90 2.90 1.22 1.66
CA HIS A 90 3.10 1.35 3.09
C HIS A 90 3.15 2.82 3.53
N PHE A 91 3.75 3.71 2.73
CA PHE A 91 3.77 5.14 3.02
C PHE A 91 2.35 5.73 3.12
N ILE A 92 1.48 5.45 2.16
CA ILE A 92 0.07 5.89 2.19
C ILE A 92 -0.65 5.35 3.44
N ASN A 93 -0.50 4.05 3.71
CA ASN A 93 -1.17 3.41 4.84
C ASN A 93 -0.66 3.97 6.18
N LEU A 94 0.63 4.29 6.30
CA LEU A 94 1.18 4.97 7.46
C LEU A 94 0.55 6.37 7.64
N CYS A 95 0.44 7.17 6.58
CA CYS A 95 -0.16 8.51 6.64
C CYS A 95 -1.64 8.49 7.08
N THR A 96 -2.41 7.49 6.69
CA THR A 96 -3.83 7.39 7.09
C THR A 96 -4.03 6.92 8.52
N THR A 97 -3.08 6.16 9.07
CA THR A 97 -3.22 5.50 10.37
C THR A 97 -2.45 6.21 11.50
N ALA A 98 -1.56 7.15 11.17
CA ALA A 98 -0.70 7.83 12.13
C ALA A 98 -1.44 8.83 13.04
N ARG A 99 -2.01 8.31 14.15
CA ARG A 99 -2.66 9.15 15.18
C ARG A 99 -1.70 10.08 15.90
N ARG A 100 -0.47 9.62 16.17
CA ARG A 100 0.56 10.45 16.84
C ARG A 100 0.90 11.69 16.01
N ILE A 101 1.06 11.54 14.69
CA ILE A 101 1.34 12.67 13.79
C ILE A 101 0.15 13.63 13.76
N ARG A 102 -1.08 13.11 13.74
CA ARG A 102 -2.28 13.96 13.82
C ARG A 102 -2.33 14.75 15.13
N LEU A 103 -2.10 14.10 16.27
CA LEU A 103 -2.10 14.75 17.58
C LEU A 103 -1.04 15.84 17.67
N VAL A 104 0.18 15.56 17.19
CA VAL A 104 1.27 16.55 17.14
C VAL A 104 0.89 17.72 16.24
N ARG A 105 0.26 17.47 15.08
CA ARG A 105 -0.18 18.53 14.17
C ARG A 105 -1.30 19.38 14.76
N ASP A 106 -2.25 18.75 15.47
CA ASP A 106 -3.35 19.45 16.12
C ASP A 106 -2.82 20.30 17.29
N LEU A 107 -1.87 19.78 18.09
CA LEU A 107 -1.14 20.56 19.11
C LEU A 107 -0.34 21.72 18.51
N PHE A 108 0.35 21.50 17.40
CA PHE A 108 1.09 22.55 16.70
C PHE A 108 0.18 23.64 16.14
N ALA A 109 -1.03 23.27 15.69
CA ALA A 109 -2.02 24.22 15.17
C ALA A 109 -2.77 24.99 16.26
N SER A 110 -2.59 24.63 17.53
CA SER A 110 -3.19 25.30 18.70
C SER A 110 -2.11 26.07 19.47
N PRO A 111 -1.94 27.39 19.23
CA PRO A 111 -0.88 28.19 19.84
C PRO A 111 -0.88 28.16 21.37
N ASP A 112 -2.08 28.08 21.97
CA ASP A 112 -2.29 28.03 23.42
C ASP A 112 -2.25 26.59 23.99
N GLY A 113 -1.93 25.60 23.15
CA GLY A 113 -1.99 24.18 23.49
C GLY A 113 -3.42 23.61 23.49
N LEU A 114 -3.53 22.32 23.82
CA LEU A 114 -4.81 21.62 24.00
C LEU A 114 -4.87 21.00 25.39
N THR A 115 -6.00 21.13 26.07
CA THR A 115 -6.23 20.41 27.33
C THR A 115 -6.46 18.93 27.07
N LEU A 116 -6.30 18.10 28.10
CA LEU A 116 -6.55 16.66 27.98
C LEU A 116 -7.99 16.36 27.52
N ASP A 117 -8.97 17.12 27.99
CA ASP A 117 -10.38 16.93 27.62
C ASP A 117 -10.61 17.21 26.13
N GLN A 118 -10.01 18.29 25.59
CA GLN A 118 -10.06 18.63 24.16
C GLN A 118 -9.38 17.56 23.27
N ILE A 119 -8.29 16.96 23.78
CA ILE A 119 -7.65 15.82 23.12
C ILE A 119 -8.59 14.61 23.17
N LEU A 120 -9.19 14.31 24.33
CA LEU A 120 -10.05 13.14 24.49
C LEU A 120 -11.33 13.22 23.64
N GLU A 121 -11.89 14.41 23.42
CA GLU A 121 -13.02 14.59 22.48
C GLU A 121 -12.69 14.09 21.07
N ASN A 122 -11.51 14.43 20.55
CA ASN A 122 -11.11 14.09 19.18
C ASN A 122 -10.44 12.71 19.06
N TYR A 123 -9.96 12.17 20.18
CA TYR A 123 -9.18 10.94 20.24
C TYR A 123 -9.84 9.82 21.06
N ASN A 124 -11.14 9.96 21.38
CA ASN A 124 -11.92 9.02 22.19
C ASN A 124 -11.79 7.56 21.70
N ALA A 125 -11.39 6.66 22.61
CA ALA A 125 -11.22 5.24 22.32
C ALA A 125 -12.51 4.57 21.82
N GLN A 126 -13.67 5.00 22.30
CA GLN A 126 -14.97 4.46 21.91
C GLN A 126 -15.27 4.77 20.44
N ASP A 127 -15.06 6.01 20.02
CA ASP A 127 -15.23 6.44 18.62
C ASP A 127 -14.25 5.76 17.67
N MET A 128 -13.04 5.47 18.15
CA MET A 128 -12.09 4.71 17.35
C MET A 128 -12.54 3.27 17.17
N LEU A 129 -13.00 2.64 18.24
CA LEU A 129 -13.46 1.26 18.22
C LEU A 129 -14.68 1.14 17.31
N SER A 130 -15.66 2.04 17.44
CA SER A 130 -16.84 2.08 16.57
C SER A 130 -16.47 2.26 15.10
N LYS A 131 -15.57 3.20 14.77
CA LYS A 131 -15.05 3.39 13.41
C LYS A 131 -14.26 2.17 12.87
N ARG A 132 -13.61 1.39 13.74
CA ARG A 132 -12.92 0.16 13.36
C ARG A 132 -13.91 -0.97 13.09
N ILE A 133 -14.86 -1.21 14.02
CA ILE A 133 -15.94 -2.19 13.88
C ILE A 133 -16.76 -1.91 12.61
N GLN A 134 -17.16 -0.65 12.39
CA GLN A 134 -17.92 -0.27 11.20
C GLN A 134 -17.18 -0.58 9.90
N ARG A 135 -15.85 -0.37 9.86
CA ARG A 135 -15.04 -0.72 8.67
C ARG A 135 -14.98 -2.24 8.44
N LEU A 136 -14.88 -3.03 9.50
CA LEU A 136 -14.89 -4.50 9.41
C LEU A 136 -16.26 -5.02 8.94
N LEU A 137 -17.35 -4.43 9.41
CA LEU A 137 -18.71 -4.72 8.94
C LEU A 137 -18.89 -4.32 7.46
N ASN A 138 -18.50 -3.09 7.09
CA ASN A 138 -18.64 -2.58 5.72
C ASN A 138 -17.81 -3.38 4.69
N SER A 139 -16.68 -3.95 5.11
CA SER A 139 -15.86 -4.83 4.26
C SER A 139 -16.32 -6.30 4.26
N GLY A 140 -17.35 -6.62 5.04
CA GLY A 140 -17.87 -7.97 5.24
C GLY A 140 -16.85 -8.92 5.86
N GLN A 141 -15.88 -8.41 6.63
CA GLN A 141 -14.91 -9.23 7.33
C GLN A 141 -15.50 -9.81 8.62
N ILE A 142 -16.38 -9.05 9.28
CA ILE A 142 -17.19 -9.49 10.42
C ILE A 142 -18.68 -9.28 10.12
N VAL A 143 -19.53 -10.02 10.82
CA VAL A 143 -21.00 -9.88 10.78
C VAL A 143 -21.54 -9.74 12.19
N GLU A 144 -22.58 -8.95 12.35
CA GLU A 144 -23.31 -8.84 13.61
C GLU A 144 -24.53 -9.77 13.58
N GLN A 145 -24.65 -10.63 14.60
CA GLN A 145 -25.79 -11.51 14.78
C GLN A 145 -26.21 -11.49 16.25
N ASN A 146 -27.47 -11.13 16.53
CA ASN A 146 -28.03 -11.08 17.89
C ASN A 146 -27.17 -10.25 18.88
N GLY A 147 -26.70 -9.09 18.46
CA GLY A 147 -25.85 -8.19 19.28
C GLY A 147 -24.44 -8.71 19.55
N ARG A 148 -23.97 -9.72 18.81
CA ARG A 148 -22.61 -10.27 18.90
C ARG A 148 -21.92 -10.22 17.52
N TYR A 149 -20.60 -9.96 17.52
CA TYR A 149 -19.79 -9.90 16.30
C TYR A 149 -19.08 -11.22 16.03
N PHE A 150 -19.17 -11.71 14.80
CA PHE A 150 -18.55 -12.96 14.34
C PHE A 150 -17.67 -12.70 13.11
N VAL A 151 -16.58 -13.46 12.95
CA VAL A 151 -15.74 -13.37 11.75
C VAL A 151 -16.42 -14.11 10.60
N SER A 152 -16.62 -13.43 9.48
CA SER A 152 -17.37 -13.98 8.33
C SER A 152 -16.47 -14.68 7.31
N LYS A 153 -15.20 -14.25 7.17
CA LYS A 153 -14.29 -14.73 6.10
C LYS A 153 -13.08 -15.48 6.68
N HIS A 154 -12.93 -16.75 6.31
CA HIS A 154 -11.79 -17.58 6.72
C HIS A 154 -10.42 -17.03 6.27
N LEU A 155 -10.37 -16.32 5.14
CA LEU A 155 -9.15 -15.65 4.65
C LEU A 155 -8.62 -14.60 5.63
N VAL A 156 -9.51 -13.89 6.34
CA VAL A 156 -9.12 -12.87 7.33
C VAL A 156 -8.50 -13.55 8.56
N LEU A 157 -9.06 -14.68 8.98
CA LEU A 157 -8.50 -15.49 10.06
C LEU A 157 -7.12 -16.04 9.70
N PHE A 158 -6.98 -16.56 8.48
CA PHE A 158 -5.69 -17.05 7.99
C PHE A 158 -4.63 -15.94 7.95
N ALA A 159 -4.98 -14.76 7.41
CA ALA A 159 -4.08 -13.61 7.39
C ALA A 159 -3.69 -13.16 8.81
N ALA A 160 -4.65 -13.12 9.74
CA ALA A 160 -4.38 -12.77 11.14
C ALA A 160 -3.44 -13.78 11.82
N TRP A 161 -3.66 -15.08 11.58
CA TRP A 161 -2.80 -16.15 12.10
C TRP A 161 -1.38 -16.08 11.52
N LEU A 162 -1.24 -15.90 10.21
CA LEU A 162 0.06 -15.74 9.56
C LEU A 162 0.82 -14.53 10.13
N MET A 163 0.12 -13.40 10.34
CA MET A 163 0.72 -12.21 10.95
C MET A 163 1.18 -12.46 12.38
N ALA A 164 0.43 -13.21 13.18
CA ALA A 164 0.84 -13.57 14.53
C ALA A 164 2.14 -14.40 14.53
N ILE A 165 2.27 -15.35 13.59
CA ILE A 165 3.48 -16.16 13.43
C ILE A 165 4.66 -15.29 12.99
N LEU A 166 4.48 -14.46 11.97
CA LEU A 166 5.54 -13.56 11.50
C LEU A 166 5.99 -12.64 12.63
N LYS A 167 5.04 -12.08 13.39
CA LYS A 167 5.35 -11.25 14.56
C LYS A 167 6.15 -12.01 15.61
N PHE A 168 5.78 -13.25 15.91
CA PHE A 168 6.51 -14.08 16.84
C PHE A 168 7.94 -14.35 16.36
N ILE A 169 8.12 -14.70 15.08
CA ILE A 169 9.43 -14.98 14.48
C ILE A 169 10.33 -13.74 14.48
N PHE A 170 9.81 -12.58 14.03
CA PHE A 170 10.62 -11.39 13.82
C PHE A 170 10.78 -10.49 15.05
N LEU A 171 9.75 -10.40 15.89
CA LEU A 171 9.73 -9.49 17.04
C LEU A 171 9.80 -10.21 18.38
N GLY A 172 9.73 -11.55 18.41
CA GLY A 172 9.83 -12.34 19.63
C GLY A 172 8.68 -12.13 20.61
N LYS A 173 7.58 -11.46 20.19
CA LYS A 173 6.43 -11.15 21.04
C LYS A 173 5.18 -11.88 20.57
N GLY A 174 4.56 -12.66 21.47
CA GLY A 174 3.34 -13.43 21.21
C GLY A 174 2.06 -12.60 21.24
N SER A 175 2.02 -11.50 22.00
CA SER A 175 0.86 -10.63 22.15
C SER A 175 1.21 -9.15 21.99
N GLU A 176 0.19 -8.32 21.76
CA GLU A 176 0.29 -6.85 21.79
C GLU A 176 0.22 -6.30 23.24
N TYR A 177 -0.08 -7.17 24.21
CA TYR A 177 -0.27 -6.86 25.63
C TYR A 177 0.79 -7.48 26.56
N ASP A 178 1.86 -8.05 25.99
CA ASP A 178 3.05 -8.54 26.72
C ASP A 178 4.20 -7.52 26.63
#